data_AF-A0A1I4QEJ1-F1
#
_entry.id   AF-A0A1I4QEJ1-F1
#
_cell.length_a   1.000
_cell.length_b   1.000
_cell.length_c   1.000
_cell.angle_alpha   90.00
_cell.angle_beta   90.00
_cell.angle_gamma   90.00
#
_symmetry.space_group_name_H-M   'P 1'
#
loop_
_entity.id
_entity.type
_entity.pdbx_description
1 polymer ?
#
loop_
_entity_poly.entity_id
_entity_poly.type
_entity_poly.pdbx_seq_one_letter_code
_entity_poly.pdbx_strand_id
1 'polypeptide(L)'
;MEPITGLTRGGTPWTPAFITALNEDHCIGCGRCYKVCPRHCFELVEREPEDEDEDDLDEAGMVMRLADPMDCIGCGACARVCPKQCHEHAPAC
;
A
#
# COMPACT_ATOMS: atom_id res chain seq x y z
N MET A 1 3.49 -14.17 21.05
CA MET A 1 2.45 -14.30 20.02
C MET A 1 3.19 -14.59 18.73
N GLU A 2 2.93 -15.74 18.11
CA GLU A 2 3.67 -16.20 16.93
C GLU A 2 3.00 -15.68 15.66
N PRO A 3 3.77 -15.33 14.61
CA PRO A 3 3.19 -14.78 13.40
C PRO A 3 2.34 -15.82 12.67
N ILE A 4 1.31 -15.36 11.97
CA ILE A 4 0.52 -16.24 11.11
C ILE A 4 1.36 -16.82 9.98
N THR A 5 1.24 -18.12 9.74
CA THR A 5 2.01 -18.84 8.72
C THR A 5 1.12 -19.81 7.93
N GLY A 6 1.57 -20.19 6.74
CA GLY A 6 0.96 -21.20 5.91
C GLY A 6 1.98 -21.96 5.08
N LEU A 7 1.49 -22.79 4.15
CA LEU A 7 2.32 -23.52 3.19
C LEU A 7 2.00 -23.06 1.77
N THR A 8 3.02 -22.92 0.93
CA THR A 8 2.81 -22.75 -0.51
C THR A 8 2.26 -24.03 -1.13
N ARG A 9 1.81 -23.97 -2.39
CA ARG A 9 1.43 -25.18 -3.16
C ARG A 9 2.54 -26.23 -3.22
N GLY A 10 3.81 -25.83 -3.12
CA GLY A 10 4.97 -26.72 -3.09
C GLY A 10 5.32 -27.25 -1.70
N GLY A 11 4.56 -26.90 -0.65
CA GLY A 11 4.80 -27.33 0.72
C GLY A 11 5.87 -26.52 1.47
N THR A 12 6.35 -25.41 0.93
CA THR A 12 7.32 -24.54 1.63
C THR A 12 6.61 -23.62 2.62
N PRO A 13 7.15 -23.38 3.82
CA PRO A 13 6.60 -22.38 4.74
C PRO A 13 6.51 -20.99 4.11
N TRP A 14 5.44 -20.27 4.41
CA TRP A 14 5.21 -18.90 3.98
C TRP A 14 4.62 -18.08 5.14
N THR A 15 5.27 -16.96 5.44
CA THR A 15 4.76 -15.94 6.37
C THR A 15 4.29 -14.75 5.54
N PRO A 16 2.97 -14.47 5.50
CA PRO A 16 2.45 -13.28 4.82
C PRO A 16 2.92 -12.00 5.51
N ALA A 17 3.13 -10.94 4.72
CA ALA A 17 3.47 -9.61 5.24
C ALA A 17 2.39 -8.62 4.82
N PHE A 18 1.63 -8.14 5.79
CA PHE A 18 0.44 -7.29 5.62
C PHE A 18 0.85 -5.85 5.50
N ILE A 19 0.14 -5.10 4.67
CA ILE A 19 0.33 -3.64 4.57
C ILE A 19 0.00 -2.99 5.92
N THR A 20 0.90 -2.17 6.44
CA THR A 20 0.71 -1.46 7.72
C THR A 20 0.64 0.04 7.57
N ALA A 21 1.32 0.59 6.55
CA ALA A 21 1.34 2.01 6.28
C ALA A 21 1.62 2.30 4.81
N LEU A 22 1.25 3.51 4.38
CA LEU A 22 1.59 4.11 3.10
C LEU A 22 2.03 5.54 3.36
N ASN A 23 3.22 5.93 2.88
CA ASN A 23 3.73 7.29 2.95
C ASN A 23 3.30 8.07 1.70
N GLU A 24 2.42 9.06 1.85
CA GLU A 24 1.83 9.83 0.76
C GLU A 24 2.81 10.83 0.13
N ASP A 25 3.79 11.32 0.89
CA ASP A 25 4.83 12.25 0.43
C ASP A 25 5.72 11.61 -0.64
N HIS A 26 5.98 10.31 -0.47
CA HIS A 26 6.78 9.52 -1.40
C HIS A 26 5.95 8.96 -2.56
N CYS A 27 4.62 9.01 -2.45
CA CYS A 27 3.71 8.50 -3.46
C CYS A 27 3.58 9.47 -4.65
N ILE A 28 3.48 8.92 -5.85
CA ILE A 28 3.38 9.68 -7.11
C ILE A 28 2.10 9.36 -7.89
N GLY A 29 1.10 8.76 -7.24
CA GLY A 29 -0.20 8.47 -7.86
C GLY A 29 -0.20 7.47 -9.02
N CYS A 30 0.86 6.66 -9.21
CA CYS A 30 1.00 5.82 -10.42
C CYS A 30 0.01 4.64 -10.54
N GLY A 31 -0.79 4.34 -9.51
CA GLY A 31 -1.86 3.31 -9.55
C GLY A 31 -1.40 1.84 -9.65
N ARG A 32 -0.10 1.53 -9.59
CA ARG A 32 0.38 0.14 -9.73
C ARG A 32 -0.03 -0.76 -8.56
N CYS A 33 0.00 -0.25 -7.34
CA CYS A 33 -0.46 -0.99 -6.15
C CYS A 33 -1.96 -1.30 -6.24
N TYR A 34 -2.79 -0.35 -6.69
CA TYR A 34 -4.20 -0.56 -6.97
C TYR A 34 -4.43 -1.70 -7.97
N LYS A 35 -3.77 -1.63 -9.13
CA LYS A 35 -3.98 -2.61 -10.21
C LYS A 35 -3.53 -4.03 -9.84
N VAL A 36 -2.48 -4.17 -9.03
CA VAL A 36 -1.93 -5.49 -8.68
C VAL A 36 -2.61 -6.11 -7.45
N CYS A 37 -3.27 -5.31 -6.61
CA CYS A 37 -3.85 -5.80 -5.37
C CYS A 37 -5.16 -6.57 -5.66
N PRO A 38 -5.21 -7.90 -5.43
CA PRO A 38 -6.41 -8.69 -5.72
C PRO A 38 -7.55 -8.46 -4.70
N ARG A 39 -7.28 -7.67 -3.67
CA ARG A 39 -8.20 -7.35 -2.55
C ARG A 39 -8.66 -5.90 -2.55
N HIS A 40 -8.24 -5.09 -3.53
CA HIS A 40 -8.61 -3.68 -3.63
C HIS A 40 -8.30 -2.84 -2.38
N CYS A 41 -7.22 -3.17 -1.63
CA CYS A 41 -6.82 -2.43 -0.42
C CYS A 41 -6.32 -1.00 -0.66
N PHE A 42 -6.33 -0.50 -1.91
CA PHE A 42 -5.80 0.81 -2.27
C PHE A 42 -6.87 1.61 -3.01
N GLU A 43 -6.76 2.93 -2.92
CA GLU A 43 -7.56 3.88 -3.70
C GLU A 43 -6.70 5.05 -4.14
N LEU A 44 -7.07 5.67 -5.27
CA LEU A 44 -6.40 6.89 -5.76
C LEU A 44 -7.25 8.09 -5.32
N VAL A 45 -6.64 9.01 -4.59
CA VAL A 45 -7.29 10.21 -4.07
C VAL A 45 -6.47 11.45 -4.42
N GLU A 46 -7.11 12.61 -4.33
CA GLU A 46 -6.41 13.89 -4.34
C GLU A 46 -5.59 14.04 -3.06
N ARG A 47 -4.38 14.56 -3.17
CA ARG A 47 -3.59 14.92 -1.99
C ARG A 47 -4.30 16.06 -1.26
N GLU A 48 -4.53 15.88 0.04
CA GLU A 48 -5.07 16.95 0.87
C GLU A 48 -4.04 18.08 0.97
N PRO A 49 -4.43 19.35 0.73
CA PRO A 49 -3.52 20.48 0.93
C PRO A 49 -3.18 20.57 2.42
N GLU A 50 -1.90 20.55 2.73
CA GLU A 50 -1.40 20.95 4.05
C GLU A 50 -1.50 22.48 4.09
N ASP A 51 -2.26 23.02 5.04
CA ASP A 51 -2.67 24.42 5.10
C ASP A 51 -1.53 25.44 4.84
N GLU A 52 -1.86 26.49 4.06
CA GLU A 52 -1.26 27.84 3.99
C GLU A 52 -0.36 28.30 2.81
N ASP A 53 -0.53 27.81 1.57
CA ASP A 53 -0.17 28.64 0.38
C ASP A 53 -1.19 28.42 -0.76
N GLU A 54 -2.19 29.32 -0.84
CA GLU A 54 -3.28 29.31 -1.85
C GLU A 54 -2.81 29.52 -3.31
N ASP A 55 -1.52 29.77 -3.55
CA ASP A 55 -0.97 30.10 -4.86
C ASP A 55 -0.48 28.88 -5.69
N ASP A 56 -0.40 27.67 -5.09
CA ASP A 56 0.02 26.42 -5.77
C ASP A 56 -1.12 25.39 -5.95
N LEU A 57 -2.38 25.83 -5.89
CA LEU A 57 -3.58 24.98 -6.04
C LEU A 57 -3.72 24.31 -7.42
N ASP A 58 -2.94 24.73 -8.42
CA ASP A 58 -2.99 24.21 -9.79
C ASP A 58 -2.26 22.87 -9.98
N GLU A 59 -1.57 22.34 -8.96
CA GLU A 59 -0.90 21.04 -9.00
C GLU A 59 -1.31 20.12 -7.84
N ALA A 60 -2.61 20.01 -7.57
CA ALA A 60 -3.16 18.99 -6.66
C ALA A 60 -2.77 17.58 -7.17
N GLY A 61 -1.65 17.05 -6.67
CA GLY A 61 -1.13 15.75 -7.06
C GLY A 61 -2.02 14.61 -6.56
N MET A 62 -2.24 13.60 -7.41
CA MET A 62 -2.94 12.38 -6.98
C MET A 62 -1.99 11.48 -6.18
N VAL A 63 -2.48 10.90 -5.09
CA VAL A 63 -1.76 9.93 -4.26
C VAL A 63 -2.59 8.67 -4.03
N MET A 64 -1.90 7.58 -3.72
CA MET A 64 -2.57 6.33 -3.32
C MET A 64 -2.80 6.34 -1.81
N ARG A 65 -3.96 5.89 -1.34
CA ARG A 65 -4.28 5.64 0.08
C ARG A 65 -4.68 4.20 0.33
N LEU A 66 -4.74 3.81 1.60
CA LEU A 66 -5.23 2.49 2.03
C LEU A 66 -6.75 2.56 2.25
N ALA A 67 -7.51 1.94 1.34
CA ALA A 67 -8.97 1.91 1.41
C ALA A 67 -9.48 0.88 2.43
N ASP A 68 -8.94 -0.34 2.37
CA ASP A 68 -9.26 -1.43 3.29
C ASP A 68 -8.00 -2.26 3.57
N PRO A 69 -7.12 -1.80 4.48
CA PRO A 69 -5.91 -2.53 4.83
C PRO A 69 -6.21 -3.84 5.58
N MET A 70 -7.40 -3.99 6.16
CA MET A 70 -7.78 -5.18 6.93
C MET A 70 -8.16 -6.37 6.05
N ASP A 71 -8.51 -6.15 4.77
CA ASP A 71 -8.71 -7.21 3.77
C ASP A 71 -7.40 -7.65 3.07
N CYS A 72 -6.25 -7.12 3.51
CA CYS A 72 -4.95 -7.50 2.95
C CYS A 72 -4.61 -8.96 3.27
N ILE A 73 -4.21 -9.73 2.25
CA ILE A 73 -3.80 -11.15 2.40
C ILE A 73 -2.29 -11.33 2.55
N GLY A 74 -1.54 -10.25 2.68
CA GLY A 74 -0.09 -10.26 2.88
C GLY A 74 0.74 -10.81 1.71
N CYS A 75 0.24 -10.71 0.46
CA CYS A 75 0.92 -11.26 -0.73
C CYS A 75 2.17 -10.49 -1.20
N GLY A 76 2.37 -9.25 -0.72
CA GLY A 76 3.55 -8.42 -1.05
C GLY A 76 3.64 -7.93 -2.50
N ALA A 77 2.61 -8.13 -3.33
CA ALA A 77 2.65 -7.73 -4.74
C ALA A 77 2.77 -6.20 -4.93
N CYS A 78 2.05 -5.42 -4.12
CA CYS A 78 2.12 -3.95 -4.11
C CYS A 78 3.55 -3.44 -3.81
N ALA A 79 4.22 -4.02 -2.81
CA ALA A 79 5.61 -3.67 -2.46
C ALA A 79 6.56 -3.89 -3.65
N ARG A 80 6.38 -4.99 -4.40
CA ARG A 80 7.24 -5.33 -5.54
C ARG A 80 7.06 -4.42 -6.74
N VAL A 81 5.85 -3.89 -6.97
CA VAL A 81 5.55 -3.06 -8.15
C VAL A 81 5.70 -1.56 -7.90
N CYS A 82 5.77 -1.14 -6.63
CA CYS A 82 5.89 0.27 -6.27
C CYS A 82 7.31 0.79 -6.59
N PRO A 83 7.48 1.72 -7.55
CA PRO A 83 8.79 2.26 -7.88
C PRO A 83 9.37 3.15 -6.78
N LYS A 84 8.52 3.67 -5.88
CA LYS A 84 8.91 4.56 -4.78
C LYS A 84 9.04 3.87 -3.43
N GLN A 85 8.70 2.57 -3.37
CA GLN A 85 8.69 1.78 -2.14
C GLN A 85 8.01 2.50 -0.95
N CYS A 86 6.92 3.23 -1.21
CA CYS A 86 6.26 4.08 -0.23
C CYS A 86 5.30 3.33 0.72
N HIS A 87 5.52 2.03 0.95
CA HIS A 87 4.61 1.15 1.67
C HIS A 87 5.38 0.35 2.71
N GLU A 88 4.82 0.15 3.89
CA GLU A 88 5.38 -0.72 4.93
C GLU A 88 4.58 -2.01 5.04
N HIS A 89 5.27 -3.12 5.30
CA HIS A 89 4.63 -4.41 5.51
C HIS A 89 5.21 -5.15 6.71
N ALA A 90 4.37 -5.83 7.47
CA ALA A 90 4.78 -6.62 8.62
C ALA A 90 3.96 -7.93 8.74
N PRO A 91 4.52 -9.00 9.31
CA PRO A 91 3.74 -10.16 9.73
C PRO A 91 2.70 -9.77 10.79
N ALA A 92 1.54 -10.42 10.77
CA ALA A 92 0.56 -10.32 11.85
C ALA A 92 0.86 -11.37 12.92
N CYS A 93 0.85 -10.94 14.19
CA CYS A 93 1.02 -11.76 15.39
C CYS A 93 -0.36 -12.10 15.97
#